data_AF-A0A6A1QG20-F1
#
_entry.id   AF-A0A6A1QG20-F1
#
_cell.length_a   1.000
_cell.length_b   1.000
_cell.length_c   1.000
_cell.angle_alpha   90.00
_cell.angle_beta   90.00
_cell.angle_gamma   90.00
#
_symmetry.space_group_name_H-M   'P 1'
#
loop_
_entity.id
_entity.type
_entity.pdbx_description
1 polymer ?
#
loop_
_entity_poly.entity_id
_entity_poly.type
_entity_poly.pdbx_seq_one_letter_code
_entity_poly.pdbx_strand_id
1 'polypeptide(L)'
;MSHIHIGPDVKKKTEEEDIECEDDLILACQPENPVKALDFDVSENRTEIEELPPIDHGIPITDRRSTFQAHLAPVVCPKQVKMVLAKLYENKKIASATHNIYAYRIYCEDKQTFLQDCEDDGETAAGGRLLHLMEILNVRNVMVVVSRWYGGILLGPDRFKHINNCARNILVEKNYTSSPVSGY
;
A
#
# COMPACT_ATOMS: atom_id res chain seq x y z
N MET A 1 21.81 57.93 34.92
CA MET A 1 21.25 56.63 35.35
C MET A 1 21.56 55.61 34.27
N SER A 2 21.94 54.36 34.64
CA SER A 2 22.09 53.14 33.79
C SER A 2 22.86 53.30 32.46
N HIS A 3 24.10 52.81 32.25
CA HIS A 3 24.56 51.39 32.24
C HIS A 3 23.61 50.46 31.48
N ILE A 4 24.05 49.69 30.48
CA ILE A 4 24.85 48.45 30.62
C ILE A 4 25.96 48.33 29.53
N HIS A 5 26.95 47.48 29.78
CA HIS A 5 28.11 47.16 28.92
C HIS A 5 28.09 45.67 28.51
N ILE A 6 29.17 45.14 27.88
CA ILE A 6 29.36 43.74 27.39
C ILE A 6 28.77 43.53 25.99
N GLY A 7 29.44 42.92 24.99
CA GLY A 7 30.81 42.39 24.88
C GLY A 7 31.04 41.79 23.47
N PRO A 8 32.27 41.53 23.01
CA PRO A 8 32.55 41.02 21.66
C PRO A 8 32.54 39.47 21.61
N ASP A 9 32.26 38.90 20.43
CA ASP A 9 32.41 37.45 20.20
C ASP A 9 33.44 37.12 19.09
N VAL A 10 33.90 35.88 19.09
CA VAL A 10 35.30 35.49 18.82
C VAL A 10 35.51 34.85 17.44
N LYS A 11 36.70 35.07 16.86
CA LYS A 11 37.21 34.30 15.71
C LYS A 11 37.99 33.05 16.17
N LYS A 12 37.65 31.90 15.59
CA LYS A 12 38.45 30.66 15.45
C LYS A 12 37.88 29.94 14.20
N LYS A 13 38.61 29.49 13.16
CA LYS A 13 39.94 28.85 13.07
C LYS A 13 40.04 27.57 13.93
N THR A 14 40.25 26.37 13.40
CA THR A 14 40.27 25.86 12.00
C THR A 14 40.25 24.30 12.08
N GLU A 15 40.75 23.43 11.18
CA GLU A 15 41.53 23.47 9.92
C GLU A 15 41.06 22.26 9.04
N GLU A 16 41.57 22.10 7.81
CA GLU A 16 41.29 20.95 6.92
C GLU A 16 42.40 19.89 7.08
N GLU A 17 42.09 18.59 6.92
CA GLU A 17 43.13 17.53 6.79
C GLU A 17 42.73 16.51 5.70
N ASP A 18 43.46 16.54 4.59
CA ASP A 18 43.52 15.47 3.59
C ASP A 18 44.50 14.38 4.05
N ILE A 19 44.17 13.10 3.85
CA ILE A 19 45.15 12.02 3.88
C ILE A 19 44.91 11.08 2.69
N GLU A 20 45.87 11.09 1.77
CA GLU A 20 46.02 10.12 0.69
C GLU A 20 46.58 8.79 1.23
N CYS A 21 46.26 7.67 0.58
CA CYS A 21 47.02 6.44 0.72
C CYS A 21 47.09 5.71 -0.63
N GLU A 22 48.27 5.79 -1.26
CA GLU A 22 48.65 4.97 -2.41
C GLU A 22 49.26 3.62 -1.98
N ASP A 23 49.63 2.84 -3.01
CA ASP A 23 50.49 1.66 -3.06
C ASP A 23 49.89 0.25 -2.93
N ASP A 24 50.01 -0.44 -4.08
CA ASP A 24 49.72 -1.85 -4.32
C ASP A 24 50.57 -2.81 -3.48
N LEU A 25 50.04 -4.01 -3.23
CA LEU A 25 50.86 -5.23 -3.30
C LEU A 25 49.99 -6.48 -3.56
N ILE A 26 50.21 -7.08 -4.73
CA ILE A 26 49.57 -8.33 -5.17
C ILE A 26 50.12 -9.51 -4.35
N LEU A 27 49.24 -10.32 -3.76
CA LEU A 27 49.57 -11.69 -3.40
C LEU A 27 48.41 -12.64 -3.71
N ALA A 28 48.62 -13.51 -4.70
CA ALA A 28 47.64 -14.49 -5.16
C ALA A 28 47.56 -15.71 -4.23
N CYS A 29 46.35 -16.22 -3.98
CA CYS A 29 46.08 -17.56 -3.43
C CYS A 29 44.68 -18.08 -3.84
N GLN A 30 44.66 -19.04 -4.77
CA GLN A 30 43.67 -20.12 -4.95
C GLN A 30 44.48 -21.40 -5.25
N PRO A 31 43.96 -22.64 -5.11
CA PRO A 31 42.64 -23.13 -4.64
C PRO A 31 42.72 -23.62 -3.15
N GLU A 32 41.86 -24.45 -2.52
CA GLU A 32 40.84 -25.43 -2.97
C GLU A 32 39.65 -25.62 -1.97
N ASN A 33 38.45 -25.87 -2.51
CA ASN A 33 37.35 -26.82 -2.12
C ASN A 33 37.11 -27.31 -0.64
N PRO A 34 35.89 -27.77 -0.29
CA PRO A 34 34.54 -27.22 -0.53
C PRO A 34 33.61 -27.32 0.72
N VAL A 35 32.80 -26.30 1.02
CA VAL A 35 31.75 -26.40 2.06
C VAL A 35 30.34 -26.22 1.51
N LYS A 36 29.71 -27.36 1.26
CA LYS A 36 28.26 -27.66 1.19
C LYS A 36 27.35 -26.47 0.89
N ALA A 37 26.86 -26.44 -0.35
CA ALA A 37 25.61 -25.75 -0.65
C ALA A 37 24.50 -26.28 0.26
N LEU A 38 23.72 -25.36 0.82
CA LEU A 38 22.40 -25.68 1.35
C LEU A 38 21.45 -25.71 0.15
N ASP A 39 21.18 -26.92 -0.33
CA ASP A 39 20.17 -27.17 -1.37
C ASP A 39 18.78 -26.88 -0.78
N PHE A 40 18.42 -25.60 -0.73
CA PHE A 40 17.04 -25.18 -0.49
C PHE A 40 16.26 -25.46 -1.76
N ASP A 41 15.63 -26.63 -1.80
CA ASP A 41 14.79 -27.11 -2.89
C ASP A 41 13.60 -26.15 -3.12
N VAL A 42 13.82 -25.16 -3.99
CA VAL A 42 12.77 -24.25 -4.47
C VAL A 42 11.95 -25.02 -5.50
N SER A 43 11.07 -25.88 -4.98
CA SER A 43 10.02 -26.53 -5.75
C SER A 43 9.25 -25.52 -6.61
N GLU A 44 8.81 -25.96 -7.78
CA GLU A 44 8.60 -25.19 -9.02
C GLU A 44 7.42 -24.19 -9.00
N ASN A 45 6.85 -23.89 -7.83
CA ASN A 45 5.66 -23.05 -7.63
C ASN A 45 5.86 -21.53 -7.70
N ARG A 46 7.08 -21.02 -7.94
CA ARG A 46 7.33 -19.56 -7.91
C ARG A 46 6.68 -18.77 -9.04
N THR A 47 6.40 -19.41 -10.17
CA THR A 47 5.96 -18.75 -11.41
C THR A 47 4.51 -18.23 -11.35
N GLU A 48 3.64 -18.85 -10.53
CA GLU A 48 2.20 -18.50 -10.45
C GLU A 48 1.92 -17.21 -9.66
N ILE A 49 2.84 -16.80 -8.78
CA ILE A 49 2.67 -15.63 -7.89
C ILE A 49 2.93 -14.30 -8.65
N GLU A 50 3.38 -14.39 -9.91
CA GLU A 50 3.84 -13.27 -10.73
C GLU A 50 2.75 -12.70 -11.67
N GLU A 51 1.56 -13.32 -11.78
CA GLU A 51 0.50 -12.83 -12.67
C GLU A 51 -0.29 -11.67 -12.05
N LEU A 52 -0.70 -10.72 -12.91
CA LEU A 52 -1.58 -9.61 -12.55
C LEU A 52 -2.99 -10.16 -12.26
N PRO A 53 -3.53 -10.01 -11.05
CA PRO A 53 -4.87 -10.50 -10.76
C PRO A 53 -5.94 -9.80 -11.60
N PRO A 54 -7.05 -10.48 -11.93
CA PRO A 54 -8.18 -9.85 -12.60
C PRO A 54 -8.75 -8.72 -11.73
N ILE A 55 -9.12 -7.62 -12.39
CA ILE A 55 -9.67 -6.43 -11.73
C ILE A 55 -11.13 -6.29 -12.13
N ASP A 56 -12.02 -6.44 -11.14
CA ASP A 56 -13.43 -6.16 -11.27
C ASP A 56 -13.73 -4.69 -10.96
N HIS A 57 -14.66 -4.08 -11.71
CA HIS A 57 -15.09 -2.70 -11.49
C HIS A 57 -16.59 -2.67 -11.13
N GLY A 58 -16.92 -2.08 -9.99
CA GLY A 58 -18.29 -2.00 -9.49
C GLY A 58 -19.09 -0.89 -10.15
N ILE A 59 -20.41 -0.92 -9.92
CA ILE A 59 -21.34 0.13 -10.39
C ILE A 59 -21.00 1.47 -9.69
N PRO A 60 -20.79 2.57 -10.44
CA PRO A 60 -20.54 3.88 -9.83
C PRO A 60 -21.75 4.42 -9.06
N ILE A 61 -21.48 5.09 -7.93
CA ILE A 61 -22.46 5.88 -7.17
C ILE A 61 -22.15 7.37 -7.36
N THR A 62 -23.15 8.19 -7.68
CA THR A 62 -22.99 9.64 -7.83
C THR A 62 -23.93 10.40 -6.88
N ASP A 63 -23.38 11.34 -6.12
CA ASP A 63 -24.10 12.24 -5.22
C ASP A 63 -23.49 13.65 -5.33
N ARG A 64 -24.35 14.67 -5.51
CA ARG A 64 -23.96 16.09 -5.63
C ARG A 64 -22.74 16.26 -6.55
N ARG A 65 -22.81 15.65 -7.74
CA ARG A 65 -21.78 15.58 -8.80
C ARG A 65 -20.49 14.84 -8.44
N SER A 66 -20.26 14.47 -7.18
CA SER A 66 -19.15 13.61 -6.81
C SER A 66 -19.49 12.17 -7.20
N THR A 67 -18.58 11.48 -7.88
CA THR A 67 -18.76 10.08 -8.30
C THR A 67 -17.76 9.19 -7.58
N PHE A 68 -18.20 8.01 -7.18
CA PHE A 68 -17.43 6.99 -6.47
C PHE A 68 -17.52 5.69 -7.26
N GLN A 69 -16.41 4.98 -7.44
CA GLN A 69 -16.42 3.64 -8.05
C GLN A 69 -15.44 2.73 -7.31
N ALA A 70 -15.89 1.54 -6.94
CA ALA A 70 -15.00 0.53 -6.37
C ALA A 70 -14.37 -0.33 -7.46
N HIS A 71 -13.15 -0.77 -7.19
CA HIS A 71 -12.36 -1.70 -7.98
C HIS A 71 -11.85 -2.79 -7.04
N LEU A 72 -11.99 -4.05 -7.41
CA LEU A 72 -11.66 -5.20 -6.59
C LEU A 72 -10.69 -6.10 -7.33
N ALA A 73 -9.70 -6.63 -6.62
CA ALA A 73 -8.82 -7.67 -7.13
C ALA A 73 -8.53 -8.71 -6.03
N PRO A 74 -8.54 -10.02 -6.34
CA PRO A 74 -7.97 -11.01 -5.44
C PRO A 74 -6.46 -10.77 -5.32
N VAL A 75 -5.90 -10.87 -4.11
CA VAL A 75 -4.46 -10.73 -3.86
C VAL A 75 -4.01 -11.73 -2.80
N VAL A 76 -2.88 -12.40 -3.07
CA VAL A 76 -2.23 -13.34 -2.13
C VAL A 76 -0.86 -12.86 -1.65
N CYS A 77 -0.33 -11.76 -2.21
CA CYS A 77 0.95 -11.19 -1.79
C CYS A 77 1.04 -9.67 -2.02
N PRO A 78 1.95 -8.94 -1.33
CA PRO A 78 2.17 -7.51 -1.54
C PRO A 78 2.65 -7.12 -2.95
N LYS A 79 3.26 -8.05 -3.70
CA LYS A 79 3.65 -7.81 -5.11
C LYS A 79 2.40 -7.58 -5.97
N GLN A 80 1.37 -8.41 -5.81
CA GLN A 80 0.10 -8.27 -6.52
C GLN A 80 -0.64 -6.97 -6.16
N VAL A 81 -0.62 -6.52 -4.90
CA VAL A 81 -1.17 -5.22 -4.49
C VAL A 81 -0.55 -4.08 -5.32
N LYS A 82 0.78 -4.08 -5.48
CA LYS A 82 1.49 -3.08 -6.31
C LYS A 82 1.14 -3.20 -7.79
N MET A 83 0.99 -4.41 -8.31
CA MET A 83 0.60 -4.65 -9.71
C MET A 83 -0.82 -4.17 -10.02
N VAL A 84 -1.77 -4.43 -9.12
CA VAL A 84 -3.17 -3.96 -9.23
C VAL A 84 -3.22 -2.44 -9.22
N LEU A 85 -2.50 -1.78 -8.30
CA LEU A 85 -2.39 -0.31 -8.28
C LEU A 85 -1.80 0.22 -9.59
N ALA A 86 -0.64 -0.30 -10.02
CA ALA A 86 0.00 0.12 -11.26
C ALA A 86 -0.96 -0.03 -12.47
N LYS A 87 -1.69 -1.15 -12.54
CA LYS A 87 -2.66 -1.39 -13.62
C LYS A 87 -3.83 -0.41 -13.60
N LEU A 88 -4.36 -0.09 -12.42
CA LEU A 88 -5.41 0.91 -12.25
C LEU A 88 -4.93 2.30 -12.70
N TYR A 89 -3.68 2.66 -12.40
CA TYR A 89 -3.08 3.93 -12.81
C TYR A 89 -2.76 4.05 -14.32
N GLU A 90 -2.73 2.95 -15.08
CA GLU A 90 -2.71 3.03 -16.56
C GLU A 90 -4.00 3.66 -17.12
N ASN A 91 -5.14 3.49 -16.42
CA ASN A 91 -6.40 4.09 -16.82
C ASN A 91 -6.43 5.56 -16.42
N LYS A 92 -6.29 6.45 -17.42
CA LYS A 92 -6.31 7.92 -17.24
C LYS A 92 -7.50 8.44 -16.44
N LYS A 93 -8.68 7.80 -16.48
CA LYS A 93 -9.83 8.21 -15.67
C LYS A 93 -9.58 7.97 -14.17
N ILE A 94 -8.98 6.84 -13.82
CA ILE A 94 -8.66 6.45 -12.44
C ILE A 94 -7.45 7.24 -11.93
N ALA A 95 -6.41 7.38 -12.76
CA ALA A 95 -5.24 8.20 -12.45
C ALA A 95 -5.53 9.71 -12.28
N SER A 96 -6.67 10.19 -12.77
CA SER A 96 -7.16 11.56 -12.56
C SER A 96 -8.35 11.65 -11.59
N ALA A 97 -8.63 10.57 -10.84
CA ALA A 97 -9.50 10.67 -9.68
C ALA A 97 -8.92 11.64 -8.65
N THR A 98 -9.79 12.28 -7.87
CA THR A 98 -9.38 13.19 -6.80
C THR A 98 -8.74 12.42 -5.64
N HIS A 99 -9.21 11.20 -5.40
CA HIS A 99 -8.67 10.26 -4.43
C HIS A 99 -8.85 8.82 -4.94
N ASN A 100 -7.84 7.96 -4.76
CA ASN A 100 -7.83 6.53 -5.01
C ASN A 100 -7.56 5.77 -3.70
N ILE A 101 -8.52 5.87 -2.78
CA ILE A 101 -8.49 5.26 -1.45
C ILE A 101 -8.37 3.75 -1.59
N TYR A 102 -7.54 3.07 -0.82
CA TYR A 102 -7.51 1.61 -0.85
C TYR A 102 -7.32 0.94 0.51
N ALA A 103 -7.71 -0.32 0.57
CA ALA A 103 -7.34 -1.25 1.64
C ALA A 103 -7.18 -2.66 1.06
N TYR A 104 -6.35 -3.48 1.69
CA TYR A 104 -6.24 -4.90 1.35
C TYR A 104 -6.11 -5.76 2.60
N ARG A 105 -6.52 -7.04 2.47
CA ARG A 105 -6.36 -8.06 3.52
C ARG A 105 -5.90 -9.35 2.89
N ILE A 106 -4.68 -9.77 3.19
CA ILE A 106 -4.08 -11.05 2.77
C ILE A 106 -3.99 -11.95 4.00
N TYR A 107 -4.52 -13.16 3.93
CA TYR A 107 -4.47 -14.13 5.02
C TYR A 107 -3.20 -14.98 4.92
N CYS A 108 -2.39 -14.98 5.97
CA CYS A 108 -1.15 -15.75 6.08
C CYS A 108 -1.43 -17.04 6.86
N GLU A 109 -1.55 -18.17 6.16
CA GLU A 109 -1.89 -19.46 6.76
C GLU A 109 -0.82 -19.97 7.74
N ASP A 110 0.46 -19.69 7.47
CA ASP A 110 1.60 -20.06 8.30
C ASP A 110 1.54 -19.45 9.71
N LYS A 111 1.04 -18.21 9.81
CA LYS A 111 0.96 -17.41 11.03
C LYS A 111 -0.45 -17.25 11.58
N GLN A 112 -1.47 -17.81 10.89
CA GLN A 112 -2.89 -17.66 11.21
C GLN A 112 -3.31 -16.18 11.43
N THR A 113 -2.75 -15.27 10.63
CA THR A 113 -2.91 -13.81 10.79
C THR A 113 -3.15 -13.11 9.46
N PHE A 114 -3.43 -11.80 9.50
CA PHE A 114 -3.59 -10.98 8.31
C PHE A 114 -2.40 -10.05 8.09
N LEU A 115 -1.89 -10.03 6.86
CA LEU A 115 -1.13 -8.92 6.32
C LEU A 115 -2.13 -7.95 5.66
N GLN A 116 -2.33 -6.79 6.26
CA GLN A 116 -3.34 -5.82 5.85
C GLN A 116 -2.83 -4.39 6.04
N ASP A 117 -3.24 -3.49 5.15
CA ASP A 117 -2.83 -2.09 5.14
C ASP A 117 -3.86 -1.24 4.36
N CYS A 118 -3.79 0.09 4.48
CA CYS A 118 -4.69 1.02 3.82
C CYS A 118 -4.10 2.41 3.57
N GLU A 119 -4.63 3.11 2.56
CA GLU A 119 -4.24 4.47 2.17
C GLU A 119 -5.50 5.33 1.95
N ASP A 120 -5.44 6.57 2.42
CA ASP A 120 -6.49 7.59 2.29
C ASP A 120 -6.41 8.33 0.94
N ASP A 121 -5.21 8.46 0.36
CA ASP A 121 -4.93 9.29 -0.83
C ASP A 121 -5.48 10.72 -0.69
N GLY A 122 -5.34 11.32 0.49
CA GLY A 122 -5.85 12.64 0.85
C GLY A 122 -7.34 12.70 1.26
N GLU A 123 -8.11 11.62 1.11
CA GLU A 123 -9.47 11.52 1.67
C GLU A 123 -9.39 11.11 3.15
N THR A 124 -9.05 12.06 4.03
CA THR A 124 -8.69 11.79 5.43
C THR A 124 -9.67 10.84 6.15
N ALA A 125 -9.10 9.78 6.74
CA ALA A 125 -9.73 8.67 7.45
C ALA A 125 -10.63 7.75 6.60
N ALA A 126 -10.52 7.73 5.27
CA ALA A 126 -11.29 6.83 4.41
C ALA A 126 -10.69 5.42 4.29
N GLY A 127 -9.37 5.30 4.13
CA GLY A 127 -8.66 4.02 4.01
C GLY A 127 -8.83 3.17 5.26
N GLY A 128 -8.63 3.75 6.45
CA GLY A 128 -8.86 3.07 7.72
C GLY A 128 -10.32 2.61 7.92
N ARG A 129 -11.30 3.41 7.44
CA ARG A 129 -12.73 3.02 7.45
C ARG A 129 -13.05 1.91 6.45
N LEU A 130 -12.39 1.91 5.30
CA LEU A 130 -12.51 0.88 4.26
C LEU A 130 -11.90 -0.45 4.72
N LEU A 131 -10.72 -0.42 5.36
CA LEU A 131 -10.11 -1.59 5.98
C LEU A 131 -11.03 -2.16 7.07
N HIS A 132 -11.54 -1.31 7.96
CA HIS A 132 -12.45 -1.75 9.02
C HIS A 132 -13.77 -2.35 8.49
N LEU A 133 -14.28 -1.84 7.37
CA LEU A 133 -15.40 -2.46 6.65
C LEU A 133 -15.06 -3.89 6.18
N MET A 134 -13.86 -4.08 5.61
CA MET A 134 -13.38 -5.41 5.16
C MET A 134 -13.14 -6.37 6.33
N GLU A 135 -12.74 -5.87 7.50
CA GLU A 135 -12.63 -6.65 8.74
C GLU A 135 -14.00 -7.13 9.24
N ILE A 136 -14.98 -6.23 9.37
CA ILE A 136 -16.36 -6.56 9.78
C ILE A 136 -16.99 -7.60 8.82
N LEU A 137 -16.68 -7.50 7.53
CA LEU A 137 -17.15 -8.42 6.50
C LEU A 137 -16.35 -9.73 6.42
N ASN A 138 -15.31 -9.92 7.26
CA ASN A 138 -14.41 -11.07 7.26
C ASN A 138 -13.80 -11.38 5.88
N VAL A 139 -13.56 -10.33 5.07
CA VAL A 139 -12.99 -10.44 3.72
C VAL A 139 -11.54 -10.91 3.80
N ARG A 140 -11.16 -11.88 2.95
CA ARG A 140 -9.79 -12.44 2.89
C ARG A 140 -9.28 -12.47 1.45
N ASN A 141 -7.98 -12.29 1.30
CA ASN A 141 -7.22 -12.36 0.03
C ASN A 141 -7.75 -11.41 -1.05
N VAL A 142 -8.07 -10.17 -0.67
CA VAL A 142 -8.66 -9.15 -1.55
C VAL A 142 -8.06 -7.77 -1.27
N MET A 143 -7.89 -7.02 -2.36
CA MET A 143 -7.70 -5.57 -2.38
C MET A 143 -8.96 -4.89 -2.89
N VAL A 144 -9.36 -3.79 -2.26
CA VAL A 144 -10.38 -2.87 -2.77
C VAL A 144 -9.78 -1.47 -2.89
N VAL A 145 -9.93 -0.87 -4.06
CA VAL A 145 -9.66 0.56 -4.33
C VAL A 145 -11.00 1.25 -4.58
N VAL A 146 -11.21 2.44 -4.02
CA VAL A 146 -12.37 3.28 -4.30
C VAL A 146 -11.90 4.61 -4.85
N SER A 147 -12.07 4.78 -6.17
CA SER A 147 -11.81 6.04 -6.85
C SER A 147 -12.96 7.02 -6.61
N ARG A 148 -12.63 8.23 -6.15
CA ARG A 148 -13.56 9.35 -6.01
C ARG A 148 -13.17 10.48 -6.98
N TRP A 149 -14.11 10.91 -7.80
CA TRP A 149 -14.03 12.15 -8.57
C TRP A 149 -14.86 13.23 -7.89
N TYR A 150 -14.23 14.31 -7.44
CA TYR A 150 -14.90 15.39 -6.70
C TYR A 150 -15.77 16.26 -7.61
N GLY A 151 -17.04 16.44 -7.23
CA GLY A 151 -18.04 17.19 -8.01
C GLY A 151 -18.09 18.70 -7.77
N GLY A 152 -17.16 19.27 -7.00
CA GLY A 152 -17.21 20.67 -6.58
C GLY A 152 -18.12 20.97 -5.38
N ILE A 153 -18.79 19.96 -4.80
CA ILE A 153 -19.70 20.11 -3.65
C ILE A 153 -19.22 19.21 -2.50
N LEU A 154 -18.95 19.81 -1.34
CA LEU A 154 -18.56 19.09 -0.12
C LEU A 154 -19.72 18.22 0.39
N LEU A 155 -19.50 16.90 0.49
CA LEU A 155 -20.51 15.95 0.99
C LEU A 155 -20.50 15.78 2.51
N GLY A 156 -19.50 16.36 3.21
CA GLY A 156 -19.31 16.12 4.64
C GLY A 156 -19.18 14.61 4.95
N PRO A 157 -19.87 14.08 5.97
CA PRO A 157 -19.83 12.65 6.31
C PRO A 157 -20.40 11.71 5.22
N ASP A 158 -21.24 12.18 4.30
CA ASP A 158 -21.91 11.30 3.33
C ASP A 158 -20.94 10.62 2.36
N ARG A 159 -19.78 11.22 2.09
CA ARG A 159 -18.72 10.60 1.27
C ARG A 159 -18.29 9.24 1.80
N PHE A 160 -18.19 9.08 3.13
CA PHE A 160 -17.82 7.80 3.74
C PHE A 160 -18.92 6.75 3.57
N LYS A 161 -20.19 7.15 3.51
CA LYS A 161 -21.30 6.23 3.18
C LYS A 161 -21.14 5.71 1.76
N HIS A 162 -20.86 6.59 0.79
CA HIS A 162 -20.68 6.21 -0.61
C HIS A 162 -19.43 5.34 -0.83
N ILE A 163 -18.30 5.67 -0.19
CA ILE A 163 -17.07 4.86 -0.22
C ILE A 163 -17.35 3.44 0.28
N ASN A 164 -17.95 3.33 1.47
CA ASN A 164 -18.28 2.04 2.08
C ASN A 164 -19.34 1.26 1.29
N ASN A 165 -20.32 1.94 0.70
CA ASN A 165 -21.35 1.30 -0.12
C ASN A 165 -20.79 0.76 -1.44
N CYS A 166 -19.97 1.53 -2.16
CA CYS A 166 -19.28 1.05 -3.36
C CYS A 166 -18.45 -0.21 -3.07
N ALA A 167 -17.64 -0.18 -2.00
CA ALA A 167 -16.82 -1.31 -1.59
C ALA A 167 -17.66 -2.54 -1.17
N ARG A 168 -18.67 -2.35 -0.32
CA ARG A 168 -19.58 -3.42 0.11
C ARG A 168 -20.31 -4.06 -1.07
N ASN A 169 -20.81 -3.27 -2.01
CA ASN A 169 -21.58 -3.76 -3.15
C ASN A 169 -20.74 -4.72 -4.00
N ILE A 170 -19.50 -4.34 -4.38
CA ILE A 170 -18.64 -5.21 -5.20
C ILE A 170 -18.15 -6.44 -4.41
N LEU A 171 -17.89 -6.31 -3.10
CA LEU A 171 -17.51 -7.44 -2.25
C LEU A 171 -18.65 -8.49 -2.15
N VAL A 172 -19.90 -8.05 -2.08
CA VAL A 172 -21.08 -8.93 -2.07
C VAL A 172 -21.32 -9.52 -3.47
N GLU A 173 -21.29 -8.70 -4.52
CA GLU A 173 -21.47 -9.13 -5.92
C GLU A 173 -20.47 -10.23 -6.32
N LYS A 174 -19.22 -10.11 -5.85
CA LYS A 174 -18.13 -11.05 -6.11
C LYS A 174 -17.96 -12.13 -5.04
N ASN A 175 -18.93 -12.27 -4.13
CA ASN A 175 -19.01 -13.33 -3.10
C ASN A 175 -17.83 -13.39 -2.10
N TYR A 176 -17.17 -12.26 -1.83
CA TYR A 176 -16.07 -12.17 -0.85
C TYR A 176 -16.54 -11.92 0.59
N THR A 177 -17.81 -11.61 0.79
CA THR A 177 -18.41 -11.53 2.12
C THR A 177 -18.89 -12.91 2.53
N SER A 178 -18.35 -13.47 3.61
CA SER A 178 -18.96 -14.67 4.21
C SER A 178 -20.37 -14.31 4.68
N SER A 179 -21.40 -14.99 4.16
CA SER A 179 -22.72 -14.98 4.79
C SER A 179 -22.54 -15.30 6.27
N PRO A 180 -23.15 -14.55 7.22
CA PRO A 180 -23.12 -14.94 8.60
C PRO A 180 -23.71 -16.34 8.68
N VAL A 181 -22.94 -17.29 9.21
CA VAL A 181 -23.48 -18.61 9.54
C VAL A 181 -24.55 -18.36 10.59
N SER A 182 -25.82 -18.50 10.21
CA SER A 182 -26.93 -18.42 11.16
C SER A 182 -26.76 -19.57 12.16
N GLY A 183 -26.13 -19.25 13.29
CA GLY A 183 -26.06 -20.15 14.44
C GLY A 183 -27.47 -20.45 14.92
N TYR A 184 -27.73 -21.74 15.12
CA TYR A 184 -28.95 -22.29 15.69
C TYR A 184 -29.20 -21.81 17.12
#